data_AF-A0A9Q0SKB5-F1
#
_entry.id   AF-A0A9Q0SKB5-F1
#
_cell.length_a   1.000
_cell.length_b   1.000
_cell.length_c   1.000
_cell.angle_alpha   90.00
_cell.angle_beta   90.00
_cell.angle_gamma   90.00
#
_symmetry.space_group_name_H-M   'P 1'
#
loop_
_entity.id
_entity.type
_entity.pdbx_description
1 polymer ?
#
loop_
_entity_poly.entity_id
_entity_poly.type
_entity_poly.pdbx_seq_one_letter_code
_entity_poly.pdbx_strand_id
1 'polypeptide(L)'
;MIQPFGQVPAAVDGDHKLFESRAISQYVAHQYASKGTQLGSADNELATILVWQEVEAPQFDPSASKMVLEQVCKPIFGLPTDAAVVAETEVTLGLVGDPN
;
A
#
# COMPACT_ATOMS: atom_id res chain seq x y z
N MET A 1 -11.60 20.00 3.79
CA MET A 1 -10.55 19.11 3.25
C MET A 1 -10.73 17.76 3.92
N ILE A 2 -10.90 16.66 3.17
CA ILE A 2 -11.17 15.33 3.73
C ILE A 2 -9.87 14.62 4.14
N GLN A 3 -8.80 14.79 3.35
CA GLN A 3 -7.46 14.29 3.65
C GLN A 3 -6.56 15.49 3.96
N PRO A 4 -6.09 15.67 5.20
CA PRO A 4 -5.41 16.88 5.64
C PRO A 4 -3.98 17.06 5.09
N PHE A 5 -3.40 16.02 4.48
CA PHE A 5 -2.03 16.01 3.96
C PHE A 5 -1.93 16.29 2.45
N GLY A 6 -3.05 16.62 1.79
CA GLY A 6 -3.09 16.92 0.35
C GLY A 6 -2.81 15.73 -0.57
N GLN A 7 -2.95 14.50 -0.09
CA GLN A 7 -2.74 13.27 -0.86
C GLN A 7 -4.07 12.59 -1.20
N VAL A 8 -4.04 11.80 -2.27
CA VAL A 8 -5.09 10.83 -2.61
C VAL A 8 -4.68 9.44 -2.10
N PRO A 9 -5.62 8.57 -1.71
CA PRO A 9 -7.08 8.72 -1.79
C PRO A 9 -7.74 9.33 -0.53
N ALA A 10 -8.98 9.77 -0.72
CA ALA A 10 -9.93 10.10 0.33
C ALA A 10 -11.29 9.47 -0.02
N ALA A 11 -12.05 9.03 0.97
CA ALA A 11 -13.34 8.38 0.78
C ALA A 11 -14.40 8.95 1.72
N VAL A 12 -15.67 8.89 1.29
CA VAL A 12 -16.84 9.28 2.08
C VAL A 12 -17.88 8.18 1.96
N ASP A 13 -18.34 7.66 3.10
CA ASP A 13 -19.42 6.67 3.19
C ASP A 13 -20.44 7.09 4.25
N GLY A 14 -21.54 7.68 3.79
CA GLY A 14 -22.50 8.39 4.65
C GLY A 14 -21.82 9.53 5.40
N ASP A 15 -21.84 9.45 6.74
CA ASP A 15 -21.21 10.43 7.63
C ASP A 15 -19.71 10.16 7.88
N HIS A 16 -19.19 9.00 7.44
CA HIS A 16 -17.79 8.64 7.63
C HIS A 16 -16.91 9.29 6.55
N LYS A 17 -15.85 9.94 6.99
CA LYS A 17 -14.82 10.54 6.14
C LYS A 17 -13.49 9.87 6.44
N LEU A 18 -12.95 9.19 5.45
CA LEU A 18 -11.77 8.33 5.58
C LEU A 18 -10.67 8.81 4.65
N PHE A 19 -9.43 8.58 5.07
CA PHE A 19 -8.22 8.76 4.28
C PHE A 19 -7.22 7.66 4.65
N GLU A 20 -6.07 7.60 3.98
CA GLU A 20 -5.16 6.46 3.93
C GLU A 20 -5.74 5.27 3.14
N SER A 21 -5.06 4.88 2.07
CA SER A 21 -5.52 3.82 1.16
C SER A 21 -5.76 2.50 1.90
N ARG A 22 -4.84 2.11 2.79
CA ARG A 22 -4.92 0.88 3.59
C ARG A 22 -6.08 0.90 4.59
N ALA A 23 -6.31 2.03 5.25
CA ALA A 23 -7.43 2.20 6.19
C ALA A 23 -8.78 2.15 5.47
N ILE A 24 -8.90 2.82 4.32
CA ILE A 24 -10.08 2.75 3.46
C ILE A 24 -10.32 1.29 3.01
N SER A 25 -9.27 0.59 2.57
CA SER A 25 -9.38 -0.80 2.12
C SER A 25 -9.86 -1.74 3.24
N GLN A 26 -9.30 -1.62 4.45
CA GLN A 26 -9.74 -2.40 5.60
C GLN A 26 -11.18 -2.07 5.99
N TYR A 27 -11.57 -0.78 5.99
CA TYR A 27 -12.95 -0.37 6.23
C TYR A 27 -13.92 -1.05 5.26
N VAL A 28 -13.61 -1.02 3.96
CA VAL A 28 -14.45 -1.66 2.95
C VAL A 28 -14.54 -3.17 3.18
N ALA A 29 -13.42 -3.83 3.46
CA ALA A 29 -13.38 -5.28 3.72
C ALA A 29 -14.24 -5.68 4.93
N HIS A 30 -14.24 -4.89 5.99
CA HIS A 30 -15.04 -5.17 7.19
C HIS A 30 -16.51 -4.76 7.05
N GLN A 31 -16.77 -3.52 6.61
CA GLN A 31 -18.11 -2.96 6.53
C GLN A 31 -19.01 -3.72 5.54
N TYR A 32 -18.41 -4.27 4.49
CA TYR A 32 -19.10 -4.98 3.41
C TYR A 32 -18.71 -6.45 3.30
N ALA A 33 -18.23 -7.08 4.39
CA ALA A 33 -17.78 -8.48 4.39
C ALA A 33 -18.80 -9.48 3.83
N SER A 34 -20.10 -9.22 3.94
CA SER A 34 -21.14 -10.10 3.37
C SER A 34 -21.31 -10.00 1.85
N LYS A 35 -20.56 -9.11 1.17
CA LYS A 35 -20.67 -8.85 -0.26
C LYS A 35 -19.39 -9.23 -1.00
N GLY A 36 -19.51 -10.07 -2.02
CA GLY A 36 -18.40 -10.39 -2.93
C GLY A 36 -17.35 -11.30 -2.30
N THR A 37 -16.07 -11.04 -2.61
CA THR A 37 -14.94 -11.84 -2.14
C THR A 37 -14.70 -11.64 -0.64
N GLN A 38 -14.52 -12.73 0.09
CA GLN A 38 -14.17 -12.71 1.50
C GLN A 38 -12.68 -12.39 1.67
N LEU A 39 -12.37 -11.15 2.07
CA LEU A 39 -10.99 -10.65 2.24
C LEU A 39 -10.43 -10.85 3.67
N GLY A 40 -11.29 -11.21 4.62
CA GLY A 40 -10.90 -11.53 6.00
C GLY A 40 -10.88 -13.03 6.26
N SER A 41 -10.48 -13.42 7.48
CA SER A 41 -10.64 -14.78 7.99
C SER A 41 -11.33 -14.76 9.36
N ALA A 42 -12.07 -15.82 9.68
CA ALA A 42 -12.82 -15.96 10.92
C ALA A 42 -11.95 -16.42 12.10
N ASP A 43 -10.79 -17.04 11.82
CA ASP A 43 -9.99 -17.76 12.82
C ASP A 43 -8.53 -17.24 12.86
N ASN A 44 -7.61 -18.08 13.37
CA ASN A 44 -6.19 -17.77 13.58
C ASN A 44 -5.45 -17.22 12.34
N GLU A 45 -5.99 -17.40 11.13
CA GLU A 45 -5.43 -16.83 9.90
C GLU A 45 -5.55 -15.31 9.84
N LEU A 46 -6.46 -14.68 10.61
CA LEU A 46 -6.52 -13.22 10.73
C LEU A 46 -5.19 -12.66 11.26
N ALA A 47 -4.55 -13.36 12.20
CA ALA A 47 -3.24 -12.96 12.70
C ALA A 47 -2.19 -12.98 11.59
N THR A 48 -2.23 -13.99 10.70
CA THR A 48 -1.36 -14.05 9.53
C THR A 48 -1.62 -12.91 8.56
N ILE A 49 -2.89 -12.57 8.28
CA ILE A 49 -3.25 -11.43 7.43
C ILE A 49 -2.69 -10.13 8.01
N LEU A 50 -2.89 -9.89 9.31
CA LEU A 50 -2.40 -8.69 9.98
C LEU A 50 -0.87 -8.59 9.93
N VAL A 51 -0.17 -9.70 10.18
CA VAL A 51 1.30 -9.73 10.04
C VAL A 51 1.73 -9.32 8.64
N TRP A 52 1.11 -9.88 7.60
CA TRP A 52 1.50 -9.53 6.23
C TRP A 52 1.10 -8.11 5.81
N GLN A 53 0.02 -7.55 6.35
CA GLN A 53 -0.32 -6.13 6.17
C GLN A 53 0.74 -5.22 6.81
N GLU A 54 1.21 -5.58 8.02
CA GLU A 54 2.28 -4.87 8.72
C GLU A 54 3.69 -5.16 8.16
N VAL A 55 3.87 -6.18 7.33
CA VAL A 55 5.09 -6.38 6.54
C VAL A 55 5.03 -5.52 5.27
N GLU A 56 3.88 -5.48 4.61
CA GLU A 56 3.70 -4.74 3.36
C GLU A 56 3.99 -3.25 3.53
N ALA A 57 3.43 -2.60 4.55
CA ALA A 57 3.55 -1.14 4.71
C ALA A 57 4.98 -0.62 5.02
N PRO A 58 5.78 -1.24 5.92
CA PRO A 58 7.12 -0.77 6.23
C PRO A 58 8.26 -1.53 5.51
N GLN A 59 8.07 -2.79 5.11
CA GLN A 59 9.15 -3.57 4.49
C GLN A 59 9.08 -3.49 2.96
N PHE A 60 7.88 -3.61 2.39
CA PHE A 60 7.71 -3.65 0.93
C PHE A 60 7.49 -2.26 0.31
N ASP A 61 6.50 -1.51 0.80
CA ASP A 61 6.04 -0.26 0.19
C ASP A 61 7.14 0.80 0.00
N PRO A 62 8.05 1.07 0.95
CA PRO A 62 9.02 2.15 0.78
C PRO A 62 9.93 1.94 -0.44
N SER A 63 10.42 0.72 -0.63
CA SER A 63 11.26 0.37 -1.77
C SER A 63 10.43 0.28 -3.05
N ALA A 64 9.28 -0.42 -3.01
CA ALA A 64 8.42 -0.53 -4.19
C ALA A 64 7.95 0.85 -4.71
N SER A 65 7.48 1.73 -3.81
CA SER A 65 7.02 3.08 -4.13
C SER A 65 8.15 3.96 -4.66
N LYS A 66 9.36 3.88 -4.10
CA LYS A 66 10.54 4.61 -4.60
C LYS A 66 10.89 4.17 -6.02
N MET A 67 10.83 2.87 -6.30
CA MET A 67 11.07 2.33 -7.63
C MET A 67 10.01 2.79 -8.64
N VAL A 68 8.73 2.76 -8.27
CA VAL A 68 7.62 3.27 -9.10
C VAL A 68 7.78 4.78 -9.36
N LEU A 69 8.19 5.55 -8.35
CA LEU A 69 8.46 6.98 -8.51
C LEU A 69 9.54 7.24 -9.57
N GLU A 70 10.66 6.54 -9.49
CA GLU A 70 11.80 6.70 -10.40
C GLU A 70 11.52 6.24 -11.83
N GLN A 71 10.91 5.07 -11.99
CA GLN A 71 10.77 4.42 -13.30
C GLN A 71 9.46 4.73 -14.01
N VAL A 72 8.40 5.09 -13.27
CA VAL A 72 7.06 5.31 -13.84
C VAL A 72 6.64 6.77 -13.71
N CYS A 73 6.63 7.32 -12.49
CA CYS A 73 6.09 8.67 -12.27
C CYS A 73 7.00 9.75 -12.86
N LYS A 74 8.31 9.73 -12.57
CA LYS A 74 9.26 10.75 -13.04
C LYS A 74 9.24 10.91 -14.57
N PRO A 75 9.30 9.85 -15.39
CA PRO A 75 9.20 9.97 -16.84
C PRO A 75 7.90 10.63 -17.32
N ILE A 76 6.76 10.33 -16.68
CA ILE A 76 5.46 10.96 -17.00
C ILE A 76 5.51 12.48 -16.75
N PHE A 77 6.24 12.92 -15.72
CA PHE A 77 6.44 14.33 -15.40
C PHE A 77 7.64 14.97 -16.12
N GLY A 78 8.30 14.27 -17.04
CA GLY A 78 9.49 14.78 -17.76
C GLY A 78 10.73 14.91 -16.89
N LEU A 79 10.79 14.21 -15.75
CA LEU A 79 11.93 14.15 -14.86
C LEU A 79 12.82 12.94 -15.19
N PRO A 80 14.14 13.05 -15.04
CA PRO A 80 15.04 11.93 -15.30
C PRO A 80 14.96 10.87 -14.19
N THR A 81 15.02 9.60 -14.59
CA THR A 81 15.19 8.45 -13.68
C THR A 81 16.61 8.42 -13.14
N ASP A 82 16.76 8.22 -11.84
CA ASP A 82 18.06 7.99 -11.21
C ASP A 82 18.38 6.50 -11.17
N ALA A 83 19.33 6.08 -12.03
CA ALA A 83 19.73 4.69 -12.15
C ALA A 83 20.40 4.13 -10.87
N ALA A 84 21.08 4.98 -10.09
CA ALA A 84 21.69 4.54 -8.83
C ALA A 84 20.61 4.25 -7.78
N VAL A 85 19.59 5.10 -7.71
CA VAL A 85 18.43 4.88 -6.84
C VAL A 85 17.68 3.61 -7.24
N VAL A 86 17.46 3.37 -8.53
CA VAL A 86 16.79 2.15 -8.99
C VAL A 86 17.57 0.90 -8.57
N ALA A 87 18.88 0.86 -8.82
CA ALA A 87 19.72 -0.29 -8.46
C ALA A 87 19.75 -0.55 -6.94
N GLU A 88 19.87 0.50 -6.11
CA GLU A 88 19.79 0.39 -4.65
C GLU A 88 18.44 -0.21 -4.21
N THR A 89 17.36 0.31 -4.79
CA THR A 89 15.99 -0.05 -4.39
C THR A 89 15.60 -1.45 -4.84
N GLU A 90 16.09 -1.92 -6.00
CA GLU A 90 15.93 -3.30 -6.47
C GLU A 90 16.55 -4.30 -5.51
N VAL A 91 17.75 -4.01 -4.98
CA VAL A 91 18.40 -4.87 -3.99
C VAL A 91 17.59 -4.92 -2.70
N THR A 92 17.16 -3.78 -2.17
CA THR A 92 16.34 -3.74 -0.94
C THR A 92 15.01 -4.45 -1.12
N LEU A 93 14.36 -4.30 -2.27
CA LEU A 93 13.08 -4.96 -2.56
C LEU A 93 13.23 -6.48 -2.72
N GLY A 94 14.32 -6.94 -3.34
CA GLY A 94 14.63 -8.37 -3.47
C GLY A 94 14.72 -9.09 -2.12
N LEU A 95 15.29 -8.43 -1.10
CA LEU A 95 15.40 -8.98 0.26
C LEU A 95 14.04 -9.18 0.97
N VAL A 96 12.98 -8.50 0.53
CA VAL A 96 11.63 -8.67 1.10
C VAL A 96 10.97 -9.94 0.56
N GLY A 97 11.32 -10.34 -0.67
CA GLY A 97 10.75 -11.50 -1.37
C GLY A 97 11.44 -12.83 -1.08
N ASP A 98 12.66 -12.81 -0.54
CA ASP A 98 13.43 -13.99 -0.15
C ASP A 98 13.36 -14.20 1.37
N PRO A 99 12.40 -15.00 1.89
CA PRO A 99 12.61 -15.63 3.17
C PRO A 99 13.72 -16.67 2.97
N ASN A 100 14.83 -16.54 3.70
CA ASN A 100 15.91 -17.55 3.73
C ASN A 100 15.41 -19.00 3.69
#